data_AF-A0A316DEK3-F1
#
_entry.id   AF-A0A316DEK3-F1
#
_cell.length_a   1.000
_cell.length_b   1.000
_cell.length_c   1.000
_cell.angle_alpha   90.00
_cell.angle_beta   90.00
_cell.angle_gamma   90.00
#
_symmetry.space_group_name_H-M   'P 1'
#
loop_
_entity.id
_entity.type
_entity.pdbx_description
1 polymer ?
#
loop_
_entity_poly.entity_id
_entity_poly.type
_entity_poly.pdbx_seq_one_letter_code
_entity_poly.pdbx_strand_id
1 'polypeptide(L)'
;MSSLENLLAKLFTMTEVDRNHSARQLQTILSNNDLAGFIHLLTTEETTPLDPDNTPTRSEFIDVLKKVLTLQNELDPRDNRVIRSRKDTLGRIDTYLTAANKRVPTYVGSDNRIGYLPYFTKNQIVMVNFSGLGAELKGKHPAIVWESDTYQDTFTVIPLSSYKPNKHSDSATCFVLGVGLLYGMNPPTGNPSGELTNVSVADLRQLTTVSHKRLKKETFHNATSNHEEYAFLSAEQSQRVKEGLQAFLFQEPTLYEAEIQNYPNRIPVLLNSNVQYQHMYRVYKKDPSSTEDRLIYTVEGDTTLYSIERKLPQSQFSTEDIEKSVQRWLHSKAHVQARRSADDVRLFNYGKLQSMAQTVQQPSQVGARAN
;
A
#
# COMPACT_ATOMS: atom_id res chain seq x y z
N MET A 1 -2.02 1.85 -21.48
CA MET A 1 -1.15 0.67 -21.49
C MET A 1 0.26 1.15 -21.79
N SER A 2 1.22 1.03 -20.88
CA SER A 2 2.63 1.30 -21.20
C SER A 2 3.19 0.08 -21.91
N SER A 3 3.47 0.18 -23.21
CA SER A 3 4.15 -0.86 -23.98
C SER A 3 5.53 -1.17 -23.40
N LEU A 4 6.06 -2.37 -23.68
CA LEU A 4 7.45 -2.76 -23.39
C LEU A 4 8.46 -1.71 -23.89
N GLU A 5 8.14 -1.04 -25.00
CA GLU A 5 8.93 0.06 -25.55
C GLU A 5 9.03 1.25 -24.59
N ASN A 6 7.95 1.60 -23.88
CA ASN A 6 7.98 2.67 -22.88
C ASN A 6 8.80 2.29 -21.63
N LEU A 7 8.80 1.02 -21.26
CA LEU A 7 9.64 0.49 -20.18
C LEU A 7 11.13 0.58 -20.57
N LEU A 8 11.46 0.15 -21.78
CA LEU A 8 12.81 0.21 -22.32
C LEU A 8 13.29 1.66 -22.47
N ALA A 9 12.46 2.55 -23.02
CA ALA A 9 12.77 3.97 -23.14
C ALA A 9 13.07 4.61 -21.78
N LYS A 10 12.32 4.24 -20.73
CA LYS A 10 12.55 4.71 -19.36
C LYS A 10 13.82 4.13 -18.72
N LEU A 11 14.17 2.88 -19.03
CA LEU A 11 15.44 2.26 -18.61
C LEU A 11 16.66 2.96 -19.24
N PHE A 12 16.54 3.44 -20.47
CA PHE A 12 17.62 4.16 -21.16
C PHE A 12 17.78 5.62 -20.73
N THR A 13 16.78 6.22 -20.09
CA THR A 13 16.88 7.57 -19.52
C THR A 13 17.35 7.59 -18.06
N MET A 14 17.48 6.42 -17.43
CA MET A 14 17.98 6.28 -16.05
C MET A 14 19.50 6.47 -15.95
N THR A 15 19.93 6.91 -14.76
CA THR A 15 21.36 6.92 -14.39
C THR A 15 21.93 5.50 -14.42
N GLU A 16 23.24 5.38 -14.58
CA GLU A 16 23.90 4.06 -14.64
C GLU A 16 23.67 3.23 -13.36
N VAL A 17 23.62 3.89 -12.20
CA VAL A 17 23.35 3.25 -10.90
C VAL A 17 21.93 2.68 -10.85
N ASP A 18 20.94 3.48 -11.23
CA ASP A 18 19.52 3.08 -11.20
C ASP A 18 19.20 2.00 -12.24
N ARG A 19 19.87 2.07 -13.40
CA ARG A 19 19.76 1.08 -14.47
C ARG A 19 20.34 -0.26 -14.03
N ASN A 20 21.50 -0.26 -13.38
CA ASN A 20 22.11 -1.48 -12.84
C ASN A 20 21.29 -2.08 -11.70
N HIS A 21 20.68 -1.25 -10.86
CA HIS A 21 19.76 -1.72 -9.83
C HIS A 21 18.50 -2.35 -10.43
N SER A 22 17.87 -1.67 -11.39
CA SER A 22 16.69 -2.14 -12.11
C SER A 22 16.98 -3.43 -12.89
N ALA A 23 18.13 -3.51 -13.56
CA ALA A 23 18.58 -4.71 -14.28
C ALA A 23 18.81 -5.90 -13.33
N ARG A 24 19.34 -5.68 -12.13
CA ARG A 24 19.49 -6.74 -11.11
C ARG A 24 18.14 -7.19 -10.55
N GLN A 25 17.19 -6.27 -10.35
CA GLN A 25 15.83 -6.65 -9.96
C GLN A 25 15.13 -7.43 -11.08
N LEU A 26 15.24 -6.98 -12.33
CA LEU A 26 14.70 -7.68 -13.49
C LEU A 26 15.36 -9.05 -13.67
N GLN A 27 16.67 -9.14 -13.50
CA GLN A 27 17.40 -10.40 -13.51
C GLN A 27 16.94 -11.30 -12.35
N THR A 28 16.69 -10.78 -11.15
CA THR A 28 16.15 -11.56 -10.03
C THR A 28 14.75 -12.10 -10.34
N ILE A 29 13.92 -11.31 -11.02
CA ILE A 29 12.59 -11.72 -11.48
C ILE A 29 12.69 -12.78 -12.58
N LEU A 30 13.63 -12.63 -13.52
CA LEU A 30 13.84 -13.55 -14.65
C LEU A 30 14.66 -14.80 -14.28
N SER A 31 15.44 -14.76 -13.20
CA SER A 31 16.26 -15.88 -12.70
C SER A 31 15.51 -16.75 -11.69
N ASN A 32 14.24 -16.42 -11.38
CA ASN A 32 13.35 -17.39 -10.76
C ASN A 32 13.16 -18.54 -11.75
N ASN A 33 13.58 -19.74 -11.35
CA ASN A 33 13.63 -20.97 -12.14
C ASN A 33 12.29 -21.40 -12.79
N ASP A 34 11.19 -20.71 -12.51
CA ASP A 34 9.86 -20.99 -13.05
C ASP A 34 9.71 -20.63 -14.54
N LEU A 35 10.47 -19.66 -15.08
CA LEU A 35 10.31 -19.24 -16.48
C LEU A 35 10.86 -20.28 -17.49
N ALA A 36 11.96 -20.96 -17.13
CA ALA A 36 12.54 -22.02 -17.95
C ALA A 36 11.64 -23.28 -17.97
N GLY A 37 11.03 -23.62 -16.83
CA GLY A 37 10.01 -24.68 -16.75
C GLY A 37 8.74 -24.32 -17.52
N PHE A 38 8.34 -23.05 -17.51
CA PHE A 38 7.18 -22.55 -18.23
C PHE A 38 7.35 -22.56 -19.76
N ILE A 39 8.53 -22.22 -20.29
CA ILE A 39 8.83 -22.33 -21.73
C ILE A 39 8.84 -23.79 -22.19
N HIS A 40 9.28 -24.73 -21.34
CA HIS A 40 9.20 -26.15 -21.65
C HIS A 40 7.75 -26.64 -21.72
N LEU A 41 6.88 -26.18 -20.80
CA LEU A 41 5.44 -26.49 -20.76
C LEU A 41 4.66 -25.92 -21.96
N LEU A 42 5.11 -24.81 -22.55
CA LEU A 42 4.48 -24.17 -23.71
C LEU A 42 4.79 -24.86 -25.05
N THR A 43 5.72 -25.82 -25.09
CA THR A 43 6.17 -26.47 -26.33
C THR A 43 5.67 -27.90 -26.50
N THR A 44 5.00 -28.46 -25.50
CA THR A 44 4.38 -29.79 -25.54
C THR A 44 2.87 -29.67 -25.42
N GLU A 45 2.19 -29.51 -26.57
CA GLU A 45 0.79 -29.88 -26.69
C GLU A 45 0.72 -31.41 -26.68
N GLU A 46 0.22 -31.99 -25.59
CA GLU A 46 -0.72 -33.11 -25.66
C GLU A 46 -1.20 -33.48 -24.25
N THR A 47 -2.51 -33.70 -24.17
CA THR A 47 -3.23 -34.23 -23.01
C THR A 47 -2.48 -35.43 -22.43
N THR A 48 -2.07 -35.37 -21.16
CA THR A 48 -1.35 -36.49 -20.55
C THR A 48 -1.89 -36.93 -19.19
N PRO A 49 -2.03 -38.26 -18.97
CA PRO A 49 -2.10 -38.86 -17.63
C PRO A 49 -0.83 -38.54 -16.84
N LEU A 50 -0.85 -38.78 -15.52
CA LEU A 50 0.26 -38.53 -14.58
C LEU A 50 1.64 -38.75 -15.23
N ASP A 51 2.32 -37.64 -15.51
CA ASP A 51 3.65 -37.60 -16.09
C ASP A 51 4.65 -38.26 -15.13
N PRO A 52 5.23 -39.43 -15.48
CA PRO A 52 6.19 -40.13 -14.63
C PRO A 52 7.47 -39.31 -14.38
N ASP A 53 7.80 -38.34 -15.24
CA ASP A 53 8.98 -37.47 -15.09
C ASP A 53 8.73 -36.29 -14.13
N ASN A 54 7.47 -36.02 -13.76
CA ASN A 54 7.09 -35.02 -12.75
C ASN A 54 6.72 -35.63 -11.39
N THR A 55 6.98 -36.94 -11.21
CA THR A 55 6.77 -37.59 -9.91
C THR A 55 7.98 -37.29 -9.03
N PRO A 56 7.81 -36.58 -7.88
CA PRO A 56 8.93 -36.33 -6.99
C PRO A 56 9.58 -37.66 -6.62
N THR A 57 10.89 -37.74 -6.84
CA THR A 57 11.67 -38.91 -6.49
C THR A 57 11.48 -39.19 -5.00
N ARG A 58 11.60 -40.47 -4.61
CA ARG A 58 11.53 -40.86 -3.20
C ARG A 58 12.51 -40.06 -2.34
N SER A 59 13.68 -39.71 -2.87
CA SER A 59 14.67 -38.83 -2.24
C SER A 59 14.13 -37.43 -1.98
N GLU A 60 13.54 -36.77 -2.98
CA GLU A 60 12.98 -35.43 -2.85
C GLU A 60 11.84 -35.40 -1.82
N PHE A 61 10.97 -36.40 -1.84
CA PHE A 61 9.89 -36.52 -0.85
C PHE A 61 10.45 -36.69 0.57
N ILE A 62 11.45 -37.56 0.76
CA ILE A 62 12.11 -37.76 2.05
C ILE A 62 12.77 -36.46 2.52
N ASP A 63 13.37 -35.69 1.62
CA ASP A 63 14.04 -34.44 1.99
C ASP A 63 13.04 -33.33 2.37
N VAL A 64 11.88 -33.25 1.69
CA VAL A 64 10.77 -32.39 2.12
C VAL A 64 10.28 -32.81 3.52
N LEU A 65 10.09 -34.10 3.76
CA LEU A 65 9.67 -34.59 5.08
C LEU A 65 10.69 -34.25 6.17
N LYS A 66 11.99 -34.44 5.92
CA LYS A 66 13.05 -34.04 6.86
C LYS A 66 12.97 -32.55 7.17
N LYS A 67 12.83 -31.68 6.16
CA LYS A 67 12.69 -30.23 6.34
C LYS A 67 11.48 -29.90 7.22
N VAL A 68 10.32 -30.51 6.96
CA VAL A 68 9.09 -30.31 7.75
C VAL A 68 9.27 -30.80 9.19
N LEU A 69 9.96 -31.91 9.41
CA LEU A 69 10.23 -32.45 10.75
C LEU A 69 11.19 -31.55 11.55
N THR A 70 12.12 -30.87 10.88
CA THR A 70 13.06 -29.92 11.52
C THR A 70 12.45 -28.55 11.84
N LEU A 71 11.21 -28.27 11.42
CA LEU A 71 10.56 -26.98 11.73
C LEU A 71 10.41 -26.81 13.24
N GLN A 72 10.94 -25.70 13.76
CA GLN A 72 10.84 -25.29 15.16
C GLN A 72 10.00 -24.01 15.29
N ASN A 73 9.79 -23.58 16.53
CA ASN A 73 9.23 -22.26 16.79
C ASN A 73 10.22 -21.18 16.30
N GLU A 74 9.70 -20.16 15.63
CA GLU A 74 10.45 -18.96 15.30
C GLU A 74 10.45 -18.04 16.52
N LEU A 75 11.64 -17.66 16.97
CA LEU A 75 11.85 -16.79 18.12
C LEU A 75 12.24 -15.38 17.65
N ASP A 76 11.78 -14.36 18.37
CA ASP A 76 12.23 -12.98 18.17
C ASP A 76 13.71 -12.89 18.57
N PRO A 77 14.61 -12.44 17.69
CA PRO A 77 16.02 -12.36 18.02
C PRO A 77 16.31 -11.37 19.16
N ARG A 78 15.37 -10.48 19.50
CA ARG A 78 15.56 -9.45 20.54
C ARG A 78 15.26 -9.95 21.94
N ASP A 79 14.24 -10.78 22.11
CA ASP A 79 13.73 -11.18 23.43
C ASP A 79 13.41 -12.68 23.54
N ASN A 80 13.77 -13.49 22.53
CA ASN A 80 13.53 -14.93 22.45
C ASN A 80 12.06 -15.34 22.62
N ARG A 81 11.10 -14.42 22.52
CA ARG A 81 9.68 -14.78 22.56
C ARG A 81 9.31 -15.51 21.28
N VAL A 82 8.36 -16.44 21.36
CA VAL A 82 7.83 -17.11 20.18
C VAL A 82 7.06 -16.11 19.32
N ILE A 83 7.58 -15.76 18.14
CA ILE A 83 6.87 -14.98 17.13
C ILE A 83 5.92 -15.88 16.36
N ARG A 84 6.40 -17.08 16.00
CA ARG A 84 5.61 -18.06 15.25
C ARG A 84 5.82 -19.44 15.81
N SER A 85 4.72 -20.11 16.15
CA SER A 85 4.79 -21.50 16.58
C SER A 85 4.97 -22.44 15.39
N ARG A 86 5.58 -23.62 15.61
CA ARG A 86 5.62 -24.71 14.64
C ARG A 86 4.23 -25.04 14.09
N LYS A 87 3.21 -25.04 14.95
CA LYS A 87 1.80 -25.27 14.56
C LYS A 87 1.31 -24.21 13.57
N ASP A 88 1.68 -22.95 13.76
CA ASP A 88 1.32 -21.88 12.84
C ASP A 88 1.95 -22.09 11.46
N THR A 89 3.24 -22.42 11.42
CA THR A 89 3.98 -22.71 10.17
C THR A 89 3.38 -23.91 9.41
N LEU A 90 3.07 -25.00 10.11
CA LEU A 90 2.41 -26.16 9.50
C LEU A 90 1.03 -25.80 8.92
N GLY A 91 0.25 -24.96 9.63
CA GLY A 91 -1.03 -24.48 9.09
C GLY A 91 -0.89 -23.58 7.85
N ARG A 92 0.24 -22.87 7.70
CA ARG A 92 0.54 -22.09 6.48
C ARG A 92 0.83 -23.02 5.30
N ILE A 93 1.61 -24.08 5.53
CA ILE A 93 1.86 -25.14 4.52
C ILE A 93 0.55 -25.80 4.09
N ASP A 94 -0.30 -26.16 5.05
CA ASP A 94 -1.62 -26.75 4.76
C ASP A 94 -2.50 -25.84 3.89
N THR A 95 -2.44 -24.52 4.11
CA THR A 95 -3.15 -23.54 3.28
C THR A 95 -2.67 -23.56 1.83
N TYR A 96 -1.36 -23.68 1.58
CA TYR A 96 -0.82 -23.83 0.23
C TYR A 96 -1.30 -25.13 -0.43
N LEU A 97 -1.23 -26.25 0.29
CA LEU A 97 -1.66 -27.55 -0.23
C LEU A 97 -3.16 -27.56 -0.56
N THR A 98 -3.98 -27.03 0.32
CA THR A 98 -5.43 -26.90 0.11
C THR A 98 -5.73 -26.03 -1.11
N ALA A 99 -5.03 -24.90 -1.27
CA ALA A 99 -5.18 -24.03 -2.42
C ALA A 99 -4.75 -24.73 -3.72
N ALA A 100 -3.59 -25.41 -3.73
CA ALA A 100 -3.08 -26.10 -4.92
C ALA A 100 -4.05 -27.17 -5.45
N ASN A 101 -4.68 -27.91 -4.53
CA ASN A 101 -5.64 -28.98 -4.85
C ASN A 101 -7.04 -28.49 -5.26
N LYS A 102 -7.33 -27.19 -5.07
CA LYS A 102 -8.62 -26.62 -5.47
C LYS A 102 -8.72 -26.53 -7.00
N ARG A 103 -9.78 -27.12 -7.56
CA ARG A 103 -10.14 -26.90 -8.97
C ARG A 103 -10.87 -25.57 -9.11
N VAL A 104 -10.50 -24.81 -10.15
CA VAL A 104 -11.15 -23.55 -10.51
C VAL A 104 -11.85 -23.76 -11.84
N PRO A 105 -13.12 -23.37 -11.99
CA PRO A 105 -13.81 -23.42 -13.26
C PRO A 105 -13.11 -22.53 -14.29
N THR A 106 -13.00 -23.03 -15.53
CA THR A 106 -12.40 -22.30 -16.64
C THR A 106 -13.41 -22.05 -17.75
N TYR A 107 -13.10 -21.12 -18.64
CA TYR A 107 -13.84 -20.85 -19.87
C TYR A 107 -12.86 -20.69 -21.04
N VAL A 108 -13.34 -20.84 -22.27
CA VAL A 108 -12.56 -20.57 -23.48
C VAL A 108 -12.97 -19.19 -24.01
N GLY A 109 -12.02 -18.26 -24.07
CA GLY A 109 -12.22 -16.93 -24.60
C GLY A 109 -12.39 -16.91 -26.13
N SER A 110 -12.82 -15.77 -26.67
CA SER A 110 -12.96 -15.57 -28.13
C SER A 110 -11.62 -15.66 -28.89
N ASP A 111 -10.51 -15.50 -28.19
CA ASP A 111 -9.13 -15.67 -28.66
C ASP A 111 -8.61 -17.10 -28.50
N ASN A 112 -9.50 -18.05 -28.19
CA ASN A 112 -9.20 -19.47 -27.93
C ASN A 112 -8.27 -19.70 -26.72
N ARG A 113 -8.10 -18.71 -25.84
CA ARG A 113 -7.33 -18.86 -24.60
C ARG A 113 -8.23 -19.28 -23.45
N ILE A 114 -7.69 -20.12 -22.56
CA ILE A 114 -8.40 -20.56 -21.36
C ILE A 114 -8.29 -19.48 -20.28
N GLY A 115 -9.43 -19.00 -19.78
CA GLY A 115 -9.48 -18.08 -18.64
C GLY A 115 -10.16 -18.71 -17.41
N TYR A 116 -10.01 -18.06 -16.26
CA TYR A 116 -10.50 -18.55 -14.96
C TYR A 116 -11.76 -17.82 -14.45
N LEU A 117 -12.68 -18.55 -13.82
CA LEU A 117 -13.92 -18.02 -13.23
C LEU A 117 -13.97 -18.16 -11.69
N PRO A 118 -14.46 -17.15 -10.96
CA PRO A 118 -15.10 -15.93 -11.47
C PRO A 118 -14.09 -14.85 -11.91
N TYR A 119 -14.55 -13.93 -12.75
CA TYR A 119 -13.76 -12.76 -13.17
C TYR A 119 -13.52 -11.80 -12.01
N PHE A 120 -12.28 -11.30 -11.95
CA PHE A 120 -11.86 -10.24 -11.06
C PHE A 120 -11.26 -9.09 -11.87
N THR A 121 -11.66 -7.87 -11.53
CA THR A 121 -11.22 -6.66 -12.24
C THR A 121 -10.41 -5.77 -11.32
N LYS A 122 -9.57 -4.92 -11.92
CA LYS A 122 -8.83 -3.89 -11.21
C LYS A 122 -9.75 -3.04 -10.33
N ASN A 123 -9.25 -2.65 -9.16
CA ASN A 123 -9.93 -1.89 -8.10
C ASN A 123 -11.06 -2.64 -7.37
N GLN A 124 -11.35 -3.89 -7.73
CA GLN A 124 -12.30 -4.71 -6.98
C GLN A 124 -11.72 -5.11 -5.62
N ILE A 125 -12.53 -5.07 -4.57
CA ILE A 125 -12.19 -5.63 -3.26
C ILE A 125 -12.72 -7.06 -3.20
N VAL A 126 -11.83 -8.01 -2.91
CA VAL A 126 -12.13 -9.46 -2.88
C VAL A 126 -11.60 -10.07 -1.59
N MET A 127 -12.16 -11.22 -1.20
CA MET A 127 -11.60 -11.98 -0.09
C MET A 127 -10.50 -12.90 -0.58
N VAL A 128 -9.33 -12.83 0.06
CA VAL A 128 -8.16 -13.62 -0.29
C VAL A 128 -7.75 -14.46 0.90
N ASN A 129 -7.57 -15.77 0.69
CA ASN A 129 -6.97 -16.63 1.69
C ASN A 129 -5.45 -16.59 1.56
N PHE A 130 -4.81 -15.68 2.29
CA PHE A 130 -3.36 -15.57 2.34
C PHE A 130 -2.78 -16.75 3.10
N SER A 131 -1.84 -17.44 2.48
CA SER A 131 -1.04 -18.47 3.13
C SER A 131 -0.09 -17.85 4.16
N GLY A 132 0.53 -16.74 3.77
CA GLY A 132 1.54 -16.00 4.52
C GLY A 132 2.81 -16.80 4.75
N LEU A 133 3.96 -16.28 4.35
CA LEU A 133 5.28 -16.75 4.79
C LEU A 133 6.01 -15.61 5.51
N GLY A 134 6.63 -15.89 6.66
CA GLY A 134 7.25 -14.82 7.45
C GLY A 134 6.24 -13.78 7.97
N ALA A 135 6.59 -12.51 7.83
CA ALA A 135 5.79 -11.37 8.29
C ALA A 135 4.55 -11.07 7.42
N GLU A 136 4.30 -11.88 6.39
CA GLU A 136 3.12 -11.77 5.55
C GLU A 136 1.83 -12.08 6.31
N LEU A 137 0.74 -11.44 5.87
CA LEU A 137 -0.62 -11.73 6.33
C LEU A 137 -0.98 -13.19 6.11
N LYS A 138 -1.73 -13.76 7.05
CA LYS A 138 -2.22 -15.14 7.02
C LYS A 138 -3.73 -15.17 7.23
N GLY A 139 -4.40 -16.07 6.53
CA GLY A 139 -5.83 -16.32 6.60
C GLY A 139 -6.63 -15.48 5.62
N LYS A 140 -7.94 -15.45 5.81
CA LYS A 140 -8.85 -14.68 4.97
C LYS A 140 -8.77 -13.20 5.33
N HIS A 141 -8.41 -12.36 4.36
CA HIS A 141 -8.44 -10.91 4.49
C HIS A 141 -9.01 -10.28 3.21
N PRO A 142 -9.67 -9.11 3.31
CA PRO A 142 -10.00 -8.32 2.14
C PRO A 142 -8.72 -7.84 1.45
N ALA A 143 -8.75 -7.76 0.12
CA ALA A 143 -7.66 -7.22 -0.66
C ALA A 143 -8.18 -6.53 -1.93
N ILE A 144 -7.44 -5.52 -2.39
CA ILE A 144 -7.71 -4.84 -3.66
C ILE A 144 -7.04 -5.64 -4.76
N VAL A 145 -7.79 -6.00 -5.80
CA VAL A 145 -7.24 -6.50 -7.06
C VAL A 145 -6.62 -5.32 -7.80
N TRP A 146 -5.30 -5.32 -7.95
CA TRP A 146 -4.59 -4.22 -8.61
C TRP A 146 -4.30 -4.51 -10.09
N GLU A 147 -3.80 -5.71 -10.38
CA GLU A 147 -3.61 -6.22 -11.74
C GLU A 147 -4.13 -7.65 -11.80
N SER A 148 -4.77 -8.01 -12.91
CA SER A 148 -5.25 -9.36 -13.17
C SER A 148 -4.73 -9.84 -14.52
N ASP A 149 -4.01 -10.96 -14.50
CA ASP A 149 -3.77 -11.76 -15.68
C ASP A 149 -4.69 -13.00 -15.61
N THR A 150 -5.81 -12.90 -16.31
CA THR A 150 -6.85 -13.93 -16.34
C THR A 150 -6.43 -15.20 -17.07
N TYR A 151 -5.33 -15.19 -17.81
CA TYR A 151 -4.83 -16.35 -18.57
C TYR A 151 -3.70 -17.06 -17.83
N GLN A 152 -2.90 -16.33 -17.05
CA GLN A 152 -1.79 -16.88 -16.27
C GLN A 152 -2.14 -17.27 -14.83
N ASP A 153 -3.43 -17.30 -14.46
CA ASP A 153 -3.87 -17.56 -13.08
C ASP A 153 -3.14 -16.67 -12.05
N THR A 154 -2.91 -15.40 -12.39
CA THR A 154 -1.99 -14.55 -11.63
C THR A 154 -2.62 -13.19 -11.35
N PHE A 155 -2.80 -12.88 -10.07
CA PHE A 155 -3.45 -11.65 -9.60
C PHE A 155 -2.53 -10.92 -8.64
N THR A 156 -2.21 -9.67 -8.96
CA THR A 156 -1.51 -8.80 -8.01
C THR A 156 -2.55 -8.15 -7.11
N VAL A 157 -2.42 -8.38 -5.80
CA VAL A 157 -3.36 -7.89 -4.79
C VAL A 157 -2.66 -7.06 -3.73
N ILE A 158 -3.37 -6.05 -3.23
CA ILE A 158 -2.95 -5.22 -2.09
C ILE A 158 -3.83 -5.60 -0.91
N PRO A 159 -3.28 -6.25 0.13
CA PRO A 159 -4.06 -6.63 1.29
C PRO A 159 -4.57 -5.42 2.06
N LEU A 160 -5.77 -5.56 2.62
CA LEU A 160 -6.40 -4.58 3.49
C LEU A 160 -6.45 -5.10 4.92
N SER A 161 -6.31 -4.18 5.87
CA SER A 161 -6.49 -4.46 7.30
C SER A 161 -7.40 -3.43 7.96
N SER A 162 -8.03 -3.80 9.07
CA SER A 162 -8.87 -2.86 9.81
C SER A 162 -8.02 -1.79 10.50
N TYR A 163 -8.42 -0.54 10.35
CA TYR A 163 -7.81 0.59 11.03
C TYR A 163 -7.93 0.45 12.54
N LYS A 164 -6.83 0.72 13.22
CA LYS A 164 -6.69 0.72 14.69
C LYS A 164 -6.05 2.05 15.08
N PRO A 165 -6.82 3.01 15.62
CA PRO A 165 -6.36 4.38 15.87
C PRO A 165 -5.13 4.50 16.79
N ASN A 166 -4.87 3.49 17.60
CA ASN A 166 -3.73 3.42 18.53
C ASN A 166 -2.50 2.70 17.95
N LYS A 167 -2.63 2.03 16.80
CA LYS A 167 -1.53 1.25 16.19
C LYS A 167 -1.08 1.83 14.86
N HIS A 168 -2.00 2.32 14.06
CA HIS A 168 -1.71 2.83 12.72
C HIS A 168 -1.34 4.30 12.76
N SER A 169 -0.40 4.66 11.91
CA SER A 169 -0.06 6.02 11.52
C SER A 169 0.16 5.99 10.02
N ASP A 170 -0.35 6.97 9.30
CA ASP A 170 -0.14 7.05 7.87
C ASP A 170 1.35 7.19 7.54
N SER A 171 1.72 6.67 6.38
CA SER A 171 3.04 6.69 5.78
C SER A 171 2.91 6.57 4.26
N ALA A 172 4.02 6.68 3.53
CA ALA A 172 4.02 6.50 2.07
C ALA A 172 3.49 5.13 1.63
N THR A 173 3.80 4.07 2.41
CA THR A 173 3.51 2.68 2.04
C THR A 173 2.36 2.07 2.82
N CYS A 174 1.88 2.72 3.89
CA CYS A 174 0.78 2.24 4.71
C CYS A 174 -0.13 3.41 5.07
N PHE A 175 -1.37 3.41 4.57
CA PHE A 175 -2.26 4.55 4.68
C PHE A 175 -3.73 4.13 4.79
N VAL A 176 -4.51 4.98 5.45
CA VAL A 176 -5.96 4.85 5.53
C VAL A 176 -6.59 5.10 4.16
N LEU A 177 -7.42 4.17 3.70
CA LEU A 177 -8.23 4.31 2.48
C LEU A 177 -9.67 4.74 2.78
N GLY A 178 -10.10 4.68 4.03
CA GLY A 178 -11.50 4.87 4.40
C GLY A 178 -12.30 3.57 4.30
N VAL A 179 -13.60 3.69 4.23
CA VAL A 179 -14.53 2.56 4.08
C VAL A 179 -14.56 2.14 2.61
N GLY A 180 -14.53 0.83 2.33
CA GLY A 180 -14.62 0.32 0.96
C GLY A 180 -15.97 0.66 0.36
N LEU A 181 -16.01 1.25 -0.83
CA LEU A 181 -17.27 1.67 -1.45
C LEU A 181 -17.91 0.50 -2.21
N LEU A 182 -19.24 0.42 -2.18
CA LEU A 182 -20.00 -0.54 -2.99
C LEU A 182 -20.38 0.15 -4.30
N TYR A 183 -19.95 -0.44 -5.42
CA TYR A 183 -20.34 0.01 -6.75
C TYR A 183 -21.05 -1.12 -7.49
N GLY A 184 -22.39 -1.11 -7.45
CA GLY A 184 -23.26 -1.92 -8.29
C GLY A 184 -23.94 -1.09 -9.37
N MET A 185 -23.19 -0.56 -10.35
CA MET A 185 -23.67 0.37 -11.39
C MET A 185 -24.26 1.70 -10.86
N ASN A 186 -24.05 2.79 -11.60
CA ASN A 186 -24.22 4.18 -11.12
C ASN A 186 -25.62 4.51 -10.54
N PRO A 187 -25.71 5.35 -9.48
CA PRO A 187 -24.63 5.97 -8.69
C PRO A 187 -24.27 5.17 -7.42
N PRO A 188 -23.08 5.42 -6.81
CA PRO A 188 -22.67 4.80 -5.55
C PRO A 188 -23.56 5.35 -4.43
N THR A 189 -24.48 4.55 -3.92
CA THR A 189 -25.45 5.04 -2.95
C THR A 189 -25.35 4.38 -1.58
N GLY A 190 -24.46 3.40 -1.34
CA GLY A 190 -24.49 2.56 -0.15
C GLY A 190 -23.43 2.83 0.92
N ASN A 191 -23.83 2.82 2.19
CA ASN A 191 -22.93 2.42 3.27
C ASN A 191 -22.78 0.90 3.23
N PRO A 192 -21.57 0.33 3.14
CA PRO A 192 -21.39 -1.11 3.21
C PRO A 192 -21.78 -1.63 4.60
N SER A 193 -22.25 -2.87 4.66
CA SER A 193 -22.40 -3.63 5.90
C SER A 193 -21.44 -4.83 5.92
N GLY A 194 -21.15 -5.38 7.10
CA GLY A 194 -20.16 -6.48 7.27
C GLY A 194 -18.74 -6.01 7.55
N GLU A 195 -17.73 -6.83 7.22
CA GLU A 195 -16.30 -6.58 7.56
C GLU A 195 -15.75 -5.28 6.94
N LEU A 196 -16.32 -4.82 5.82
CA LEU A 196 -15.97 -3.57 5.14
C LEU A 196 -16.56 -2.30 5.78
N THR A 197 -17.37 -2.42 6.86
CA THR A 197 -17.82 -1.25 7.65
C THR A 197 -16.67 -0.54 8.37
N ASN A 198 -15.60 -1.29 8.65
CA ASN A 198 -14.43 -0.73 9.29
C ASN A 198 -13.61 0.07 8.28
N VAL A 199 -13.09 1.21 8.74
CA VAL A 199 -12.08 1.97 8.01
C VAL A 199 -10.92 1.03 7.68
N SER A 200 -10.60 0.92 6.40
CA SER A 200 -9.58 0.03 5.87
C SER A 200 -8.25 0.76 5.71
N VAL A 201 -7.16 0.04 5.96
CA VAL A 201 -5.78 0.47 5.75
C VAL A 201 -5.18 -0.41 4.68
N ALA A 202 -4.58 0.20 3.66
CA ALA A 202 -3.75 -0.51 2.70
C ALA A 202 -2.30 -0.47 3.16
N ASP A 203 -1.61 -1.61 3.09
CA ASP A 203 -0.16 -1.71 3.31
C ASP A 203 0.50 -2.28 2.06
N LEU A 204 1.13 -1.40 1.28
CA LEU A 204 1.79 -1.73 0.01
C LEU A 204 3.04 -2.60 0.21
N ARG A 205 3.60 -2.65 1.43
CA ARG A 205 4.70 -3.57 1.74
C ARG A 205 4.23 -5.03 1.74
N GLN A 206 2.92 -5.25 1.80
CA GLN A 206 2.27 -6.56 1.72
C GLN A 206 1.71 -6.83 0.31
N LEU A 207 2.01 -5.98 -0.67
CA LEU A 207 1.68 -6.21 -2.09
C LEU A 207 2.21 -7.58 -2.50
N THR A 208 1.34 -8.44 -3.01
CA THR A 208 1.72 -9.82 -3.33
C THR A 208 0.92 -10.35 -4.51
N THR A 209 1.42 -11.43 -5.09
CA THR A 209 0.80 -12.12 -6.21
C THR A 209 0.13 -13.40 -5.72
N VAL A 210 -1.14 -13.56 -6.10
CA VAL A 210 -1.95 -14.71 -5.72
C VAL A 210 -2.58 -15.39 -6.93
N SER A 211 -2.70 -16.72 -6.83
CA SER A 211 -3.50 -17.50 -7.78
C SER A 211 -4.98 -17.31 -7.50
N HIS A 212 -5.79 -17.39 -8.55
CA HIS A 212 -7.24 -17.38 -8.52
C HIS A 212 -7.83 -18.35 -7.51
N LYS A 213 -7.17 -19.49 -7.30
CA LYS A 213 -7.57 -20.51 -6.31
C LYS A 213 -7.74 -19.94 -4.90
N ARG A 214 -6.95 -18.91 -4.56
CA ARG A 214 -6.98 -18.23 -3.25
C ARG A 214 -7.97 -17.07 -3.18
N LEU A 215 -8.49 -16.62 -4.32
CA LEU A 215 -9.47 -15.55 -4.41
C LEU A 215 -10.88 -16.11 -4.23
N LYS A 216 -11.73 -15.32 -3.57
CA LYS A 216 -13.16 -15.56 -3.48
C LYS A 216 -13.88 -14.26 -3.77
N LYS A 217 -14.81 -14.32 -4.72
CA LYS A 217 -15.74 -13.23 -4.96
C LYS A 217 -16.72 -13.19 -3.79
N GLU A 218 -16.72 -12.09 -3.07
CA GLU A 218 -17.63 -11.84 -1.95
C GLU A 218 -18.53 -10.68 -2.37
N THR A 219 -19.84 -10.83 -2.14
CA THR A 219 -20.77 -9.71 -2.18
C THR A 219 -20.90 -9.14 -0.77
N PHE A 220 -21.27 -7.87 -0.71
CA PHE A 220 -21.50 -7.14 0.51
C PHE A 220 -22.87 -6.48 0.44
N HIS A 221 -23.59 -6.52 1.54
CA HIS A 221 -24.89 -5.91 1.61
C HIS A 221 -24.77 -4.38 1.59
N ASN A 222 -25.39 -3.78 0.58
CA ASN A 222 -25.52 -2.35 0.37
C ASN A 222 -26.78 -1.85 1.09
N ALA A 223 -26.60 -1.03 2.13
CA ALA A 223 -27.70 -0.54 2.95
C ALA A 223 -28.71 0.35 2.19
N THR A 224 -28.32 0.91 1.05
CA THR A 224 -29.15 1.85 0.28
C THR A 224 -29.90 1.17 -0.85
N SER A 225 -29.27 0.26 -1.57
CA SER A 225 -29.96 -0.56 -2.57
C SER A 225 -30.67 -1.77 -1.95
N ASN A 226 -30.35 -2.13 -0.70
CA ASN A 226 -30.83 -3.33 -0.02
C ASN A 226 -30.49 -4.63 -0.77
N HIS A 227 -29.42 -4.61 -1.56
CA HIS A 227 -28.94 -5.73 -2.37
C HIS A 227 -27.49 -6.10 -2.04
N GLU A 228 -27.13 -7.34 -2.38
CA GLU A 228 -25.77 -7.86 -2.30
C GLU A 228 -24.95 -7.41 -3.52
N GLU A 229 -23.91 -6.61 -3.30
CA GLU A 229 -23.13 -5.98 -4.36
C GLU A 229 -21.63 -6.24 -4.20
N TYR A 230 -20.87 -6.15 -5.29
CA TYR A 230 -19.42 -6.22 -5.23
C TYR A 230 -18.83 -4.88 -4.76
N ALA A 231 -17.76 -4.95 -3.97
CA ALA A 231 -17.05 -3.79 -3.47
C ALA A 231 -15.93 -3.35 -4.42
N PHE A 232 -15.73 -2.04 -4.57
CA PHE A 232 -14.70 -1.42 -5.40
C PHE A 232 -14.13 -0.16 -4.74
N LEU A 233 -12.91 0.21 -5.10
CA LEU A 233 -12.37 1.51 -4.72
C LEU A 233 -13.07 2.64 -5.51
N SER A 234 -13.30 3.80 -4.86
CA SER A 234 -13.61 5.03 -5.61
C SER A 234 -12.41 5.48 -6.45
N ALA A 235 -12.67 6.46 -7.34
CA ALA A 235 -11.61 7.15 -8.06
C ALA A 235 -10.56 7.76 -7.13
N GLU A 236 -10.98 8.41 -6.03
CA GLU A 236 -10.07 9.00 -5.04
C GLU A 236 -9.23 7.93 -4.33
N GLN A 237 -9.86 6.84 -3.87
CA GLN A 237 -9.16 5.72 -3.24
C GLN A 237 -8.18 5.05 -4.22
N SER A 238 -8.61 4.82 -5.46
CA SER A 238 -7.76 4.25 -6.52
C SER A 238 -6.57 5.16 -6.81
N GLN A 239 -6.78 6.48 -6.83
CA GLN A 239 -5.70 7.45 -7.01
C GLN A 239 -4.74 7.44 -5.83
N ARG A 240 -5.25 7.36 -4.60
CA ARG A 240 -4.42 7.25 -3.40
C ARG A 240 -3.55 5.99 -3.41
N VAL A 241 -4.08 4.85 -3.85
CA VAL A 241 -3.30 3.62 -4.05
C VAL A 241 -2.20 3.81 -5.09
N LYS A 242 -2.52 4.45 -6.21
CA LYS A 242 -1.56 4.73 -7.28
C LYS A 242 -0.39 5.58 -6.78
N GLU A 243 -0.67 6.63 -6.02
CA GLU A 243 0.36 7.49 -5.41
C GLU A 243 1.23 6.73 -4.41
N GLY A 244 0.63 5.88 -3.59
CA GLY A 244 1.39 5.02 -2.68
C GLY A 244 2.31 4.08 -3.44
N LEU A 245 1.86 3.51 -4.57
CA LEU A 245 2.70 2.67 -5.43
C LEU A 245 3.81 3.47 -6.11
N GLN A 246 3.56 4.73 -6.49
CA GLN A 246 4.60 5.61 -7.02
C GLN A 246 5.69 5.86 -5.96
N ALA A 247 5.30 6.20 -4.74
CA ALA A 247 6.25 6.37 -3.65
C ALA A 247 6.99 5.07 -3.31
N PHE A 248 6.29 3.93 -3.29
CA PHE A 248 6.87 2.65 -2.90
C PHE A 248 7.77 2.02 -3.98
N LEU A 249 7.30 1.91 -5.22
CA LEU A 249 7.99 1.20 -6.30
C LEU A 249 8.97 2.09 -7.06
N PHE A 250 8.64 3.38 -7.23
CA PHE A 250 9.48 4.33 -7.98
C PHE A 250 10.28 5.26 -7.07
N GLN A 251 10.15 5.13 -5.74
CA GLN A 251 10.84 5.98 -4.76
C GLN A 251 10.56 7.47 -5.02
N GLU A 252 9.37 7.79 -5.55
CA GLU A 252 8.96 9.18 -5.73
C GLU A 252 8.76 9.81 -4.36
N PRO A 253 9.44 10.93 -4.05
CA PRO A 253 9.40 11.48 -2.70
C PRO A 253 8.02 12.03 -2.39
N THR A 254 7.54 11.77 -1.17
CA THR A 254 6.28 12.36 -0.72
C THR A 254 6.45 13.84 -0.39
N LEU A 255 5.33 14.57 -0.26
CA LEU A 255 5.32 15.97 0.19
C LEU A 255 6.12 16.16 1.50
N TYR A 256 5.95 15.25 2.45
CA TYR A 256 6.68 15.25 3.71
C TYR A 256 8.19 15.10 3.50
N GLU A 257 8.62 14.07 2.77
CA GLU A 257 10.03 13.77 2.55
C GLU A 257 10.73 14.91 1.79
N ALA A 258 10.09 15.41 0.73
CA ALA A 258 10.66 16.44 -0.12
C ALA A 258 10.66 17.83 0.51
N GLU A 259 9.62 18.22 1.24
CA GLU A 259 9.37 19.64 1.57
C GLU A 259 9.28 19.93 3.06
N ILE A 260 9.17 18.92 3.91
CA ILE A 260 9.13 19.09 5.36
C ILE A 260 10.43 18.57 5.97
N GLN A 261 10.82 17.33 5.66
CA GLN A 261 12.04 16.72 6.19
C GLN A 261 13.31 17.40 5.69
N ASN A 262 13.32 17.90 4.44
CA ASN A 262 14.46 18.63 3.88
C ASN A 262 14.63 20.07 4.40
N TYR A 263 13.67 20.58 5.19
CA TYR A 263 13.74 21.90 5.82
C TYR A 263 13.63 21.77 7.35
N PRO A 264 14.56 21.07 8.02
CA PRO A 264 14.43 20.72 9.44
C PRO A 264 14.49 21.94 10.37
N ASN A 265 15.01 23.07 9.89
CA ASN A 265 15.07 24.35 10.59
C ASN A 265 13.89 25.29 10.28
N ARG A 266 12.81 24.77 9.69
CA ARG A 266 11.60 25.54 9.36
C ARG A 266 10.36 24.85 9.94
N ILE A 267 9.38 25.66 10.30
CA ILE A 267 8.08 25.20 10.79
C ILE A 267 7.07 25.30 9.65
N PRO A 268 6.44 24.19 9.24
CA PRO A 268 5.43 24.21 8.20
C PRO A 268 4.12 24.80 8.73
N VAL A 269 3.61 25.81 8.05
CA VAL A 269 2.32 26.45 8.33
C VAL A 269 1.35 26.11 7.20
N LEU A 270 0.44 25.20 7.51
CA LEU A 270 -0.66 24.78 6.64
C LEU A 270 -1.78 25.83 6.70
N LEU A 271 -2.23 26.32 5.53
CA LEU A 271 -3.40 27.20 5.41
C LEU A 271 -4.71 26.46 5.72
N ASN A 272 -4.79 25.19 5.34
CA ASN A 272 -5.90 24.28 5.65
C ASN A 272 -5.33 23.00 6.26
N SER A 273 -5.10 23.02 7.57
CA SER A 273 -4.42 21.92 8.27
C SER A 273 -5.17 20.59 8.21
N ASN A 274 -6.51 20.60 8.09
CA ASN A 274 -7.31 19.38 8.05
C ASN A 274 -7.11 18.62 6.74
N VAL A 275 -7.12 19.34 5.62
CA VAL A 275 -6.95 18.76 4.28
C VAL A 275 -5.47 18.50 4.02
N GLN A 276 -4.61 19.50 4.22
CA GLN A 276 -3.19 19.40 3.84
C GLN A 276 -2.41 18.38 4.66
N TYR A 277 -2.85 18.06 5.88
CA TYR A 277 -2.26 16.95 6.64
C TYR A 277 -2.38 15.60 5.89
N GLN A 278 -3.50 15.36 5.21
CA GLN A 278 -3.72 14.14 4.43
C GLN A 278 -2.80 14.06 3.20
N HIS A 279 -2.15 15.17 2.82
CA HIS A 279 -1.24 15.25 1.67
C HIS A 279 0.20 14.85 2.01
N MET A 280 0.57 14.82 3.29
CA MET A 280 1.97 14.63 3.73
C MET A 280 2.63 13.38 3.13
N TYR A 281 1.87 12.29 2.98
CA TYR A 281 2.36 11.03 2.43
C TYR A 281 1.84 10.74 1.02
N ARG A 282 1.50 11.79 0.27
CA ARG A 282 1.10 11.73 -1.14
C ARG A 282 2.24 12.27 -2.02
N VAL A 283 2.31 11.76 -3.25
CA VAL A 283 3.14 12.37 -4.30
C VAL A 283 2.48 13.68 -4.72
N TYR A 284 3.28 14.70 -4.99
CA TYR A 284 2.80 16.05 -5.28
C TYR A 284 3.53 16.63 -6.50
N LYS A 285 2.93 17.68 -7.08
CA LYS A 285 3.56 18.50 -8.12
C LYS A 285 3.81 19.88 -7.55
N LYS A 286 5.08 20.29 -7.53
CA LYS A 286 5.49 21.62 -7.12
C LYS A 286 5.16 22.63 -8.20
N ASP A 287 4.52 23.72 -7.81
CA ASP A 287 4.24 24.83 -8.71
C ASP A 287 5.49 25.70 -8.92
N PRO A 288 5.75 26.19 -10.15
CA PRO A 288 6.92 27.04 -10.44
C PRO A 288 7.01 28.32 -9.63
N SER A 289 5.89 28.84 -9.11
CA SER A 289 5.86 30.04 -8.27
C SER A 289 6.27 29.78 -6.81
N SER A 290 6.61 28.54 -6.45
CA SER A 290 7.12 28.19 -5.13
C SER A 290 8.45 28.89 -4.83
N THR A 291 8.60 29.36 -3.60
CA THR A 291 9.82 29.97 -3.07
C THR A 291 10.40 29.13 -1.93
N GLU A 292 11.54 29.55 -1.38
CA GLU A 292 12.14 28.93 -0.18
C GLU A 292 11.20 29.06 1.04
N ASP A 293 10.51 30.18 1.19
CA ASP A 293 9.63 30.43 2.34
C ASP A 293 8.19 29.97 2.10
N ARG A 294 7.81 29.64 0.86
CA ARG A 294 6.46 29.22 0.51
C ARG A 294 6.45 28.12 -0.53
N LEU A 295 5.91 26.97 -0.17
CA LEU A 295 5.57 25.93 -1.13
C LEU A 295 4.19 26.21 -1.72
N ILE A 296 4.06 26.11 -3.04
CA ILE A 296 2.78 26.02 -3.74
C ILE A 296 2.76 24.69 -4.48
N TYR A 297 1.67 23.91 -4.35
CA TYR A 297 1.62 22.57 -4.92
C TYR A 297 0.20 22.11 -5.26
N THR A 298 0.13 21.08 -6.10
CA THR A 298 -1.07 20.27 -6.31
C THR A 298 -0.77 18.81 -5.98
N VAL A 299 -1.83 18.05 -5.68
CA VAL A 299 -1.74 16.60 -5.49
C VAL A 299 -2.28 15.91 -6.73
N GLU A 300 -1.80 14.71 -7.07
CA GLU A 300 -2.22 14.05 -8.30
C GLU A 300 -3.75 13.78 -8.30
N GLY A 301 -4.43 14.16 -9.38
CA GLY A 301 -5.88 14.07 -9.49
C GLY A 301 -6.67 15.25 -8.89
N ASP A 302 -6.00 16.20 -8.24
CA ASP A 302 -6.59 17.45 -7.74
C ASP A 302 -6.02 18.66 -8.50
N THR A 303 -6.90 19.55 -8.95
CA THR A 303 -6.52 20.80 -9.64
C THR A 303 -6.35 21.97 -8.68
N THR A 304 -6.71 21.80 -7.41
CA THR A 304 -6.62 22.83 -6.37
C THR A 304 -5.17 23.09 -6.01
N LEU A 305 -4.77 24.37 -6.06
CA LEU A 305 -3.48 24.82 -5.57
C LEU A 305 -3.52 25.00 -4.05
N TYR A 306 -2.63 24.29 -3.38
CA TYR A 306 -2.40 24.39 -1.94
C TYR A 306 -1.11 25.13 -1.67
N SER A 307 -0.98 25.75 -0.49
CA SER A 307 0.31 26.31 -0.07
C SER A 307 0.66 26.04 1.39
N ILE A 308 1.96 25.90 1.64
CA ILE A 308 2.56 25.75 2.97
C ILE A 308 3.59 26.85 3.12
N GLU A 309 3.47 27.68 4.16
CA GLU A 309 4.52 28.63 4.52
C GLU A 309 5.58 27.92 5.36
N ARG A 310 6.85 28.26 5.18
CA ARG A 310 7.98 27.73 5.95
C ARG A 310 8.51 28.84 6.84
N LYS A 311 8.09 28.87 8.11
CA LYS A 311 8.49 29.93 9.05
C LYS A 311 9.76 29.56 9.81
N LEU A 312 10.56 30.57 10.15
CA LEU A 312 11.66 30.41 11.08
C LEU A 312 11.13 30.12 12.49
N PRO A 313 11.83 29.28 13.27
CA PRO A 313 11.52 29.03 14.67
C PRO A 313 11.91 30.23 15.55
N GLN A 314 11.26 30.37 16.70
CA GLN A 314 11.72 31.27 17.76
C GLN A 314 13.11 30.85 18.21
N SER A 315 13.95 31.82 18.58
CA SER A 315 15.38 31.62 18.88
C SER A 315 15.67 30.60 19.98
N GLN A 316 14.71 30.33 20.86
CA GLN A 316 14.82 29.37 21.96
C GLN A 316 14.68 27.90 21.55
N PHE A 317 14.25 27.60 20.31
CA PHE A 317 14.04 26.22 19.85
C PHE A 317 15.16 25.80 18.89
N SER A 318 15.76 24.65 19.16
CA SER A 318 16.77 24.05 18.29
C SER A 318 16.14 23.31 17.11
N THR A 319 16.93 22.99 16.09
CA THR A 319 16.52 22.12 14.98
C THR A 319 16.00 20.78 15.47
N GLU A 320 16.64 20.19 16.48
CA GLU A 320 16.22 18.90 17.07
C GLU A 320 14.84 19.00 17.75
N ASP A 321 14.54 20.13 18.39
CA ASP A 321 13.22 20.37 19.00
C ASP A 321 12.11 20.43 17.94
N ILE A 322 12.41 21.04 16.79
CA ILE A 322 11.49 21.17 15.65
C ILE A 322 11.25 19.79 15.05
N GLU A 323 12.31 19.04 14.73
CA GLU A 323 12.20 17.69 14.18
C GLU A 323 11.38 16.78 15.10
N LYS A 324 11.67 16.76 16.41
CA LYS A 324 10.89 15.99 17.40
C LYS A 324 9.42 16.41 17.42
N SER A 325 9.14 17.71 17.27
CA SER A 325 7.78 18.23 17.27
C SER A 325 7.01 17.88 15.98
N VAL A 326 7.68 17.93 14.82
CA VAL A 326 7.15 17.48 13.54
C VAL A 326 6.84 15.98 13.59
N GLN A 327 7.77 15.15 14.10
CA GLN A 327 7.55 13.71 14.26
C GLN A 327 6.35 13.40 15.19
N ARG A 328 6.22 14.12 16.31
CA ARG A 328 5.07 13.97 17.22
C ARG A 328 3.76 14.36 16.56
N TRP A 329 3.76 15.40 15.72
CA TRP A 329 2.59 15.81 14.97
C TRP A 329 2.18 14.74 13.94
N LEU A 330 3.10 14.31 13.08
CA LEU A 330 2.85 13.36 11.99
C LEU A 330 2.52 11.94 12.45
N HIS A 331 3.07 11.51 13.60
CA HIS A 331 2.82 10.19 14.17
C HIS A 331 1.85 10.23 15.37
N SER A 332 0.94 11.20 15.37
CA SER A 332 -0.10 11.31 16.39
C SER A 332 -1.00 10.06 16.38
N LYS A 333 -1.13 9.42 17.54
CA LYS A 333 -1.96 8.22 17.75
C LYS A 333 -3.03 8.51 18.80
N ALA A 334 -4.17 7.83 18.70
CA ALA A 334 -5.23 7.97 19.70
C ALA A 334 -4.75 7.51 21.08
N HIS A 335 -5.08 8.28 22.12
CA HIS A 335 -4.74 7.95 23.50
C HIS A 335 -5.95 7.32 24.20
N VAL A 336 -6.05 5.98 24.14
CA VAL A 336 -7.23 5.22 24.60
C VAL A 336 -7.59 5.52 26.06
N GLN A 337 -6.58 5.64 26.94
CA GLN A 337 -6.80 5.96 28.35
C GLN A 337 -7.32 7.39 28.58
N ALA A 338 -6.99 8.32 27.68
CA ALA A 338 -7.39 9.73 27.82
C ALA A 338 -8.66 10.07 27.01
N ARG A 339 -9.28 9.08 26.35
CA ARG A 339 -10.45 9.24 25.46
C ARG A 339 -10.27 10.34 24.39
N ARG A 340 -9.04 10.59 23.95
CA ARG A 340 -8.75 11.55 22.87
C ARG A 340 -8.65 10.82 21.54
N SER A 341 -9.32 11.36 20.52
CA SER A 341 -9.18 10.85 19.16
C SER A 341 -7.77 11.11 18.62
N ALA A 342 -7.38 10.39 17.57
CA ALA A 342 -6.09 10.65 16.91
C ALA A 342 -6.05 12.08 16.33
N ASP A 343 -7.18 12.59 15.83
CA ASP A 343 -7.29 13.95 15.29
C ASP A 343 -7.13 15.03 16.37
N ASP A 344 -7.69 14.83 17.56
CA ASP A 344 -7.51 15.78 18.68
C ASP A 344 -6.05 15.86 19.10
N VAL A 345 -5.38 14.71 19.20
CA VAL A 345 -3.95 14.64 19.52
C VAL A 345 -3.12 15.30 18.43
N ARG A 346 -3.47 15.07 17.16
CA ARG A 346 -2.83 15.71 16.00
C ARG A 346 -2.96 17.22 16.04
N LEU A 347 -4.18 17.74 16.19
CA LEU A 347 -4.43 19.19 16.22
C LEU A 347 -3.73 19.85 17.40
N PHE A 348 -3.71 19.20 18.56
CA PHE A 348 -2.96 19.67 19.72
C PHE A 348 -1.44 19.72 19.47
N ASN A 349 -0.87 18.66 18.90
CA ASN A 349 0.56 18.62 18.58
C ASN A 349 0.91 19.62 17.47
N TYR A 350 0.04 19.81 16.48
CA TYR A 350 0.20 20.81 15.45
C TYR A 350 0.18 22.23 16.04
N GLY A 351 -0.76 22.53 16.95
CA GLY A 351 -0.79 23.82 17.65
C GLY A 351 0.48 24.11 18.46
N LYS A 352 1.05 23.07 19.10
CA LYS A 352 2.37 23.19 19.75
C LYS A 352 3.48 23.51 18.76
N LEU A 353 3.53 22.80 17.63
CA LEU A 353 4.50 23.07 16.57
C LEU A 353 4.36 24.51 16.05
N GLN A 354 3.13 25.00 15.84
CA GLN A 354 2.89 26.38 15.40
C GLN A 354 3.33 27.41 16.45
N SER A 355 3.20 27.12 17.75
CA SER A 355 3.66 28.02 18.81
C SER A 355 5.17 28.25 18.82
N MET A 356 5.94 27.37 18.14
CA MET A 356 7.38 27.52 17.99
C MET A 356 7.75 28.47 16.85
N ALA A 357 6.81 28.85 15.97
CA ALA A 357 7.09 29.74 14.85
C ALA A 357 7.27 31.19 15.32
N GLN A 358 8.15 31.93 14.63
CA GLN A 358 8.23 33.37 14.81
C GLN A 358 6.93 33.99 14.31
N THR A 359 6.25 34.72 15.20
CA THR A 359 5.18 35.63 14.80
C THR A 359 5.87 36.81 14.13
N VAL A 360 5.66 37.01 12.83
CA VAL A 360 6.07 38.25 12.18
C VAL A 360 5.34 39.37 12.90
N GLN A 361 6.04 40.12 13.75
CA GLN A 361 5.54 41.40 14.21
C GLN A 361 5.36 42.24 12.95
N GLN A 362 4.12 42.52 12.55
CA GLN A 362 3.88 43.58 11.57
C GLN A 362 4.62 44.80 12.11
N PRO A 363 5.50 45.44 11.32
CA PRO A 363 6.14 46.67 11.76
C PRO A 363 5.03 47.62 12.18
N SER A 364 5.00 47.92 13.48
CA SER A 364 4.11 48.91 14.05
C SER A 364 4.22 50.13 13.17
N GLN A 365 3.11 50.61 12.61
CA GLN A 365 3.10 51.82 11.81
C GLN A 365 3.87 52.89 12.59
N VAL A 366 5.08 53.19 12.13
CA VAL A 366 5.94 54.21 12.68
C VAL A 366 5.13 55.49 12.60
N GLY A 367 4.89 56.07 13.77
CA GLY A 367 3.93 57.14 13.96
C GLY A 367 4.08 58.23 12.91
N ALA A 368 3.00 58.45 12.16
CA ALA A 368 2.73 59.74 11.58
C ALA A 368 2.50 60.71 12.74
N ARG A 369 3.57 61.36 13.20
CA ARG A 369 3.50 62.59 13.98
C ARG A 369 4.27 63.69 13.27
N ALA A 370 3.55 64.80 13.08
CA ALA A 370 3.94 66.16 12.73
C ALA A 370 4.35 66.38 11.26
N ASN A 371 3.85 67.39 10.54
CA ASN A 371 3.39 68.72 10.99
C ASN A 371 1.95 69.08 10.58
#